data_AF-A0A528B1F6-F1
#
_entry.id   AF-A0A528B1F6-F1
#
_cell.length_a   1.000
_cell.length_b   1.000
_cell.length_c   1.000
_cell.angle_alpha   90.00
_cell.angle_beta   90.00
_cell.angle_gamma   90.00
#
_symmetry.space_group_name_H-M   'P 1'
#
loop_
_entity.id
_entity.type
_entity.pdbx_description
1 polymer ?
#
loop_
_entity_poly.entity_id
_entity_poly.type
_entity_poly.pdbx_seq_one_letter_code
_entity_poly.pdbx_strand_id
1 'polypeptide(L)' 'MKIVIIGGTGLIGSKTVARLSVKGHDVLAASPSGGVNTFTGEGLDKA' A
#
# COMPACT_ATOMS: atom_id res chain seq x y z
N MET A 1 -7.83 5.48 10.47
CA MET A 1 -7.86 6.06 9.10
C MET A 1 -7.38 5.00 8.14
N LYS A 2 -7.97 4.90 6.94
CA LYS A 2 -7.59 3.91 5.91
C LYS A 2 -6.57 4.54 4.95
N ILE A 3 -5.46 3.86 4.71
CA ILE A 3 -4.29 4.37 3.95
C ILE A 3 -3.83 3.30 2.97
N VAL A 4 -3.69 3.65 1.69
CA VAL A 4 -3.05 2.79 0.68
C VAL A 4 -1.65 3.33 0.39
N ILE A 5 -0.64 2.46 0.43
CA ILE A 5 0.76 2.80 0.13
C ILE A 5 1.19 2.13 -1.17
N ILE A 6 1.37 2.93 -2.20
CA ILE A 6 1.96 2.50 -3.47
C ILE A 6 3.45 2.27 -3.29
N GLY A 7 3.94 1.09 -3.70
CA GLY A 7 5.29 0.64 -3.39
C GLY A 7 5.44 0.15 -1.95
N GLY A 8 4.33 -0.18 -1.28
CA GLY A 8 4.29 -0.66 0.11
C GLY A 8 5.09 -1.95 0.35
N THR A 9 5.42 -2.71 -0.70
CA THR A 9 6.25 -3.91 -0.63
C THR A 9 7.76 -3.62 -0.73
N GLY A 10 8.17 -2.40 -1.06
CA GLY A 10 9.57 -2.01 -1.21
C GLY A 10 10.28 -1.71 0.11
N LEU A 11 11.58 -1.41 0.06
CA LEU A 11 12.42 -1.17 1.25
C LEU A 11 11.87 -0.04 2.15
N ILE A 12 11.41 1.06 1.55
CA ILE A 12 10.86 2.19 2.29
C ILE A 12 9.38 1.95 2.61
N GLY A 13 8.61 1.51 1.61
CA GLY A 13 7.17 1.26 1.75
C GLY A 13 6.84 0.30 2.89
N SER A 14 7.55 -0.83 2.98
CA SER A 14 7.34 -1.83 4.04
C SER A 14 7.52 -1.27 5.45
N LYS A 15 8.55 -0.44 5.64
CA LYS A 15 8.80 0.23 6.92
C LYS A 15 7.75 1.29 7.22
N THR A 16 7.23 1.98 6.22
CA THR A 16 6.15 2.97 6.38
C THR A 16 4.84 2.29 6.74
N VAL A 17 4.48 1.19 6.07
CA VAL A 17 3.31 0.35 6.40
C VAL A 17 3.38 -0.06 7.86
N ALA A 18 4.48 -0.70 8.28
CA ALA A 18 4.67 -1.16 9.65
C ALA A 18 4.48 -0.04 10.69
N ARG A 19 5.08 1.13 10.46
CA ARG A 19 4.97 2.27 11.39
C ARG A 19 3.57 2.84 11.46
N LEU A 20 2.84 2.90 10.35
CA LEU A 20 1.49 3.42 10.34
C LEU A 20 0.50 2.43 10.95
N SER A 21 0.68 1.13 10.71
CA SER A 21 -0.12 0.08 11.38
C SER A 21 0.04 0.12 12.90
N VAL A 22 1.27 0.29 13.42
CA VAL A 22 1.53 0.45 14.87
C VAL A 22 0.81 1.66 15.47
N LYS A 23 0.59 2.72 14.69
CA LYS A 23 -0.18 3.90 15.12
C LYS A 23 -1.70 3.70 15.06
N GLY A 24 -2.18 2.50 14.75
CA GLY A 24 -3.61 2.19 14.68
C GLY A 24 -4.27 2.65 13.38
N HIS A 25 -3.48 2.87 12.31
CA HIS A 25 -4.04 3.08 10.98
C HIS A 25 -4.31 1.74 10.29
N ASP A 26 -5.37 1.69 9.49
CA ASP A 26 -5.63 0.59 8.58
C ASP A 26 -4.84 0.86 7.30
N VAL A 27 -3.83 0.04 7.01
CA VAL A 27 -2.84 0.31 5.97
C VAL A 27 -2.75 -0.87 5.02
N LEU A 28 -3.00 -0.62 3.73
CA LEU A 28 -2.78 -1.59 2.67
C LEU A 28 -1.53 -1.24 1.85
N ALA A 29 -0.66 -2.23 1.67
CA ALA A 29 0.45 -2.15 0.73
C ALA A 29 -0.02 -2.51 -0.68
N ALA A 30 0.18 -1.62 -1.64
CA ALA A 30 -0.09 -1.86 -3.05
C ALA A 30 1.20 -1.80 -3.87
N SER A 31 1.32 -2.67 -4.86
CA SER A 31 2.44 -2.68 -5.80
C SER A 31 2.03 -3.31 -7.14
N PRO A 32 2.76 -3.03 -8.24
CA PRO A 32 2.52 -3.71 -9.52
C PRO A 32 2.63 -5.24 -9.40
N SER A 33 3.59 -5.73 -8.61
CA SER A 33 3.73 -7.17 -8.35
C SER A 33 2.58 -7.76 -7.53
N GLY A 34 1.86 -6.92 -6.78
CA GLY A 34 0.64 -7.27 -6.06
C GLY A 34 -0.64 -7.07 -6.88
N GLY A 35 -0.53 -6.80 -8.19
CA GLY A 35 -1.68 -6.63 -9.08
C GLY A 35 -2.33 -5.25 -9.03
N VAL A 36 -1.65 -4.24 -8.46
CA VAL A 36 -2.13 -2.85 -8.46
C VAL A 36 -1.27 -2.00 -9.40
N ASN A 37 -1.88 -1.49 -10.46
CA ASN A 37 -1.24 -0.59 -11.40
C ASN A 37 -1.81 0.82 -11.27
N THR A 38 -0.98 1.75 -10.78
CA THR A 38 -1.40 3.14 -10.54
C THR A 38 -1.49 3.99 -11.80
N PHE A 39 -0.89 3.55 -12.91
CA PHE A 39 -0.97 4.27 -14.19
C PHE A 39 -2.27 3.95 -14.92
N THR A 40 -2.71 2.69 -14.90
CA THR A 40 -3.96 2.26 -15.54
C THR A 40 -5.16 2.29 -14.59
N GLY A 41 -4.93 2.31 -13.27
CA GLY A 41 -5.97 2.20 -12.25
C GLY A 41 -6.39 0.75 -11.95
N GLU A 42 -5.82 -0.23 -12.64
CA GLU A 42 -6.13 -1.64 -12.43
C GLU A 42 -5.80 -2.07 -10.99
N GLY A 43 -6.76 -2.75 -10.35
CA GLY A 43 -6.62 -3.29 -9.00
C GLY A 43 -6.72 -2.26 -7.87
N LEU A 44 -6.88 -0.95 -8.17
CA LEU A 44 -7.00 0.11 -7.18
C LEU A 44 -8.34 0.08 -6.43
N ASP A 45 -9.39 -0.40 -7.09
CA ASP A 45 -10.74 -0.61 -6.53
C ASP A 45 -10.79 -1.69 -5.44
N LYS A 46 -9.88 -2.66 -5.52
CA LYS A 46 -9.72 -3.75 -4.54
C LYS A 46 -8.69 -3.43 -3.45
N ALA A 47 -7.99 -2.29 -3.59
CA ALA A 47 -6.96 -1.82 -2.66
C ALA A 47 -7.52 -0.93 -1.54
#